data_AF-A0A1H4CD02-F1
#
_entry.id   AF-A0A1H4CD02-F1
#
_cell.length_a   1.000
_cell.length_b   1.000
_cell.length_c   1.000
_cell.angle_alpha   90.00
_cell.angle_beta   90.00
_cell.angle_gamma   90.00
#
_symmetry.space_group_name_H-M   'P 1'
#
loop_
_entity.id
_entity.type
_entity.pdbx_description
1 polymer ?
#
loop_
_entity_poly.entity_id
_entity_poly.type
_entity_poly.pdbx_seq_one_letter_code
_entity_poly.pdbx_strand_id
1 'polypeptide(L)'
;MKRILAILTGVLLLASFTTLSASIADIVDALKGNDATQVSKYFDSAVDFKLPGKDEVKNVSKNQATLILKNFYSEQSIKGFDLSSKREMGGTGYLTGKLKGGSRSYNITLMLKTSGSTASIVTVRIN
;
A
#
# COMPACT_ATOMS: atom_id res chain seq x y z
N MET A 1 34.33 -31.09 -15.02
CA MET A 1 33.26 -30.08 -15.28
C MET A 1 32.00 -30.24 -14.40
N LYS A 2 32.11 -30.73 -13.15
CA LYS A 2 30.96 -30.82 -12.21
C LYS A 2 31.09 -29.90 -11.00
N ARG A 3 32.30 -29.37 -10.75
CA ARG A 3 32.60 -28.47 -9.62
C ARG A 3 32.33 -26.99 -9.94
N ILE A 4 32.35 -26.60 -11.21
CA ILE A 4 32.02 -25.24 -11.65
C ILE A 4 30.51 -25.00 -11.61
N LEU A 5 29.70 -26.05 -11.85
CA LEU A 5 28.24 -25.95 -11.74
C LEU A 5 27.77 -25.77 -10.29
N ALA A 6 28.52 -26.30 -9.31
CA ALA A 6 28.22 -26.14 -7.88
C ALA A 6 28.55 -24.73 -7.35
N ILE A 7 29.43 -23.99 -8.02
CA ILE A 7 29.79 -22.61 -7.64
C ILE A 7 28.77 -21.61 -8.24
N LEU A 8 28.12 -21.96 -9.36
CA LEU A 8 27.09 -21.12 -9.97
C LEU A 8 25.73 -21.19 -9.23
N THR A 9 25.44 -22.29 -8.52
CA THR A 9 24.22 -22.42 -7.69
C THR A 9 24.33 -21.74 -6.33
N GLY A 10 25.54 -21.36 -5.88
CA GLY A 10 25.76 -20.75 -4.56
C GLY A 10 25.50 -19.23 -4.49
N VAL A 11 25.43 -18.54 -5.64
CA VAL A 11 25.38 -17.06 -5.68
C VAL A 11 23.95 -16.50 -5.66
N LEU A 12 22.92 -17.33 -5.84
CA LEU A 12 21.53 -16.85 -6.00
C LEU A 12 20.70 -16.75 -4.70
N LEU A 13 21.29 -16.97 -3.52
CA LEU A 13 20.54 -17.03 -2.26
C LEU A 13 20.67 -15.79 -1.35
N LEU A 14 21.27 -14.70 -1.83
CA LEU A 14 21.42 -13.46 -1.06
C LEU A 14 20.48 -12.33 -1.55
N ALA A 15 19.27 -12.66 -1.99
CA ALA A 15 18.18 -11.69 -1.97
C ALA A 15 17.77 -11.48 -0.51
N SER A 16 18.55 -10.67 0.21
CA SER A 16 18.23 -10.23 1.56
C SER A 16 16.83 -9.62 1.55
N PHE A 17 15.88 -10.28 2.21
CA PHE A 17 14.59 -9.69 2.55
C PHE A 17 14.89 -8.55 3.53
N THR A 18 15.11 -7.34 3.01
CA THR A 18 15.06 -6.14 3.85
C THR A 18 13.63 -6.05 4.35
N THR A 19 13.40 -6.42 5.61
CA THR A 19 12.17 -6.06 6.30
C THR A 19 12.19 -4.53 6.41
N LEU A 20 11.63 -3.87 5.40
CA LEU A 20 11.44 -2.44 5.41
C LEU A 20 10.49 -2.16 6.58
N SER A 21 11.04 -1.65 7.69
CA SER A 21 10.24 -1.11 8.78
C SER A 21 9.50 0.08 8.21
N ALA A 22 8.26 -0.13 7.80
CA ALA A 22 7.47 0.87 7.10
C ALA A 22 6.97 1.92 8.08
N SER A 23 7.46 3.14 8.01
CA SER A 23 6.88 4.25 8.76
C SER A 23 5.63 4.79 8.06
N ILE A 24 4.80 5.56 8.76
CA ILE A 24 3.69 6.28 8.11
C ILE A 24 4.21 7.27 7.06
N ALA A 25 5.43 7.81 7.22
CA ALA A 25 6.03 8.70 6.23
C ALA A 25 6.29 7.98 4.90
N ASP A 26 6.78 6.73 4.95
CA ASP A 26 7.03 5.93 3.75
C ASP A 26 5.72 5.63 2.99
N ILE A 27 4.62 5.43 3.72
CA ILE A 27 3.29 5.26 3.12
C ILE A 27 2.83 6.56 2.43
N VAL A 28 3.04 7.72 3.07
CA VAL A 28 2.73 9.02 2.46
C VAL A 28 3.53 9.23 1.17
N ASP A 29 4.81 8.90 1.19
CA ASP A 29 5.67 9.09 0.03
C ASP A 29 5.33 8.12 -1.10
N ALA A 30 4.92 6.89 -0.78
CA ALA A 30 4.38 5.94 -1.76
C ALA A 30 3.07 6.43 -2.41
N LEU A 31 2.17 7.05 -1.63
CA LEU A 31 0.96 7.66 -2.16
C LEU A 31 1.27 8.83 -3.11
N LYS A 32 2.22 9.70 -2.73
CA LYS A 32 2.70 10.80 -3.59
C LYS A 32 3.37 10.32 -4.86
N GLY A 33 4.07 9.17 -4.79
CA GLY A 33 4.69 8.52 -5.94
C GLY A 33 3.69 8.02 -6.99
N ASN A 34 2.38 8.00 -6.67
CA ASN A 34 1.30 7.67 -7.61
C ASN A 34 1.44 6.29 -8.28
N ASP A 35 2.03 5.32 -7.57
CA ASP A 35 2.09 3.92 -8.02
C ASP A 35 1.39 3.04 -6.99
N ALA A 36 0.21 2.54 -7.36
CA ALA A 36 -0.58 1.62 -6.55
C ALA A 36 0.20 0.36 -6.14
N THR A 37 1.20 -0.06 -6.93
CA THR A 37 2.09 -1.19 -6.60
C THR A 37 3.06 -0.82 -5.48
N GLN A 38 3.53 0.43 -5.40
CA GLN A 38 4.33 0.87 -4.25
C GLN A 38 3.47 0.97 -3.00
N VAL A 39 2.27 1.55 -3.11
CA VAL A 39 1.34 1.66 -1.97
C VAL A 39 0.96 0.29 -1.42
N SER A 40 0.74 -0.70 -2.29
CA SER A 40 0.33 -2.04 -1.85
C SER A 40 1.42 -2.82 -1.12
N LYS A 41 2.69 -2.41 -1.20
CA LYS A 41 3.76 -3.00 -0.37
C LYS A 41 3.46 -2.86 1.12
N TYR A 42 2.76 -1.79 1.50
CA TYR A 42 2.39 -1.45 2.88
C TYR A 42 1.07 -2.06 3.33
N PHE A 43 0.39 -2.83 2.48
CA PHE A 43 -0.80 -3.58 2.91
C PHE A 43 -0.44 -4.65 3.92
N ASP A 44 -1.30 -4.75 4.94
CA ASP A 44 -1.36 -5.93 5.81
C ASP A 44 -1.78 -7.17 4.98
N SER A 45 -1.71 -8.33 5.62
CA SER A 45 -2.18 -9.61 5.08
C SER A 45 -3.65 -9.58 4.66
N ALA A 46 -4.48 -8.85 5.42
CA ALA A 46 -5.90 -8.65 5.19
C ALA A 46 -6.24 -7.15 5.25
N VAL A 47 -6.98 -6.67 4.24
CA VAL A 47 -7.33 -5.25 4.10
C VAL A 47 -8.81 -5.10 3.82
N ASP A 48 -9.47 -4.20 4.53
CA ASP A 48 -10.85 -3.81 4.25
C ASP A 48 -10.88 -2.72 3.16
N PHE A 49 -11.77 -2.85 2.18
CA PHE A 49 -11.88 -1.92 1.05
C PHE A 49 -13.28 -1.36 0.91
N LYS A 50 -13.38 -0.05 0.77
CA LYS A 50 -14.60 0.64 0.34
C LYS A 50 -14.28 1.55 -0.84
N LEU A 51 -14.90 1.28 -1.99
CA LEU A 51 -14.77 2.10 -3.20
C LEU A 51 -16.02 2.99 -3.39
N PRO A 52 -15.90 4.10 -4.16
CA PRO A 52 -17.04 4.97 -4.43
C PRO A 52 -18.19 4.19 -5.08
N GLY A 53 -19.39 4.30 -4.51
CA GLY A 53 -20.59 3.65 -5.03
C GLY A 53 -20.61 2.11 -4.94
N LYS A 54 -19.66 1.47 -4.25
CA LYS A 54 -19.64 0.02 -4.02
C LYS A 54 -19.74 -0.30 -2.55
N ASP A 55 -20.26 -1.47 -2.18
CA ASP A 55 -20.26 -1.93 -0.79
C ASP A 55 -18.85 -2.17 -0.25
N GLU A 56 -18.72 -2.13 1.09
CA GLU A 56 -17.45 -2.44 1.74
C GLU A 56 -17.17 -3.94 1.66
N VAL A 57 -15.97 -4.29 1.22
CA VAL A 57 -15.48 -5.68 1.17
C VAL A 57 -14.44 -5.84 2.27
N LYS A 58 -14.67 -6.77 3.18
CA LYS A 58 -13.81 -6.99 4.35
C LYS A 58 -12.80 -8.12 4.13
N ASN A 59 -11.69 -8.07 4.85
CA ASN A 59 -10.65 -9.11 4.89
C ASN A 59 -10.13 -9.53 3.51
N VAL A 60 -9.94 -8.57 2.60
CA VAL A 60 -9.41 -8.83 1.26
C VAL A 60 -7.93 -9.19 1.38
N SER A 61 -7.50 -10.28 0.74
CA SER A 61 -6.08 -10.66 0.74
C SER A 61 -5.21 -9.57 0.12
N LYS A 62 -3.95 -9.42 0.59
CA LYS A 62 -2.99 -8.45 0.03
C LYS A 62 -2.91 -8.44 -1.50
N ASN A 63 -2.94 -9.60 -2.13
CA ASN A 63 -2.89 -9.73 -3.59
C ASN A 63 -4.15 -9.18 -4.26
N GLN A 64 -5.33 -9.53 -3.76
CA GLN A 64 -6.60 -8.99 -4.27
C GLN A 64 -6.73 -7.49 -4.00
N ALA A 65 -6.36 -7.04 -2.81
CA ALA A 65 -6.28 -5.62 -2.44
C ALA A 65 -5.39 -4.83 -3.40
N THR A 66 -4.23 -5.39 -3.76
CA THR A 66 -3.31 -4.80 -4.75
C THR A 66 -4.00 -4.64 -6.10
N LEU A 67 -4.71 -5.66 -6.57
CA LEU A 67 -5.45 -5.60 -7.83
C LEU A 67 -6.58 -4.56 -7.78
N ILE A 68 -7.33 -4.50 -6.67
CA ILE A 68 -8.40 -3.51 -6.48
C ILE A 68 -7.84 -2.09 -6.57
N LEU A 69 -6.76 -1.78 -5.85
CA LEU A 69 -6.17 -0.44 -5.87
C LEU A 69 -5.59 -0.09 -7.25
N LYS A 70 -4.90 -1.03 -7.91
CA LYS A 70 -4.36 -0.83 -9.25
C LYS A 70 -5.45 -0.56 -10.28
N ASN A 71 -6.53 -1.35 -10.24
CA ASN A 71 -7.67 -1.16 -11.14
C ASN A 71 -8.31 0.21 -10.90
N PHE A 72 -8.52 0.60 -9.64
CA PHE A 72 -9.05 1.93 -9.32
C PHE A 72 -8.13 3.06 -9.84
N TYR A 73 -6.81 2.95 -9.64
CA TYR A 73 -5.86 3.94 -10.14
C TYR A 73 -5.92 4.08 -11.67
N SER A 74 -6.00 2.95 -12.37
CA SER A 74 -6.10 2.91 -13.83
C SER A 74 -7.43 3.47 -14.34
N GLU A 75 -8.56 2.95 -13.84
CA GLU A 75 -9.92 3.34 -14.25
C GLU A 75 -10.16 4.84 -14.03
N GLN A 76 -9.67 5.36 -12.90
CA GLN A 76 -9.88 6.76 -12.53
C GLN A 76 -8.75 7.70 -12.99
N SER A 77 -7.73 7.15 -13.66
CA SER A 77 -6.55 7.89 -14.11
C SER A 77 -5.94 8.73 -12.98
N ILE A 78 -5.69 8.09 -11.84
CA ILE A 78 -5.08 8.75 -10.67
C ILE A 78 -3.66 9.18 -11.03
N LYS A 79 -3.36 10.46 -10.83
CA LYS A 79 -2.13 11.15 -11.25
C LYS A 79 -1.44 11.91 -10.11
N GLY A 80 -1.97 11.83 -8.90
CA GLY A 80 -1.38 12.50 -7.77
C GLY A 80 -2.16 12.31 -6.48
N PHE A 81 -1.56 12.76 -5.39
CA PHE A 81 -2.10 12.68 -4.05
C PHE A 81 -1.71 13.92 -3.25
N ASP A 82 -2.69 14.51 -2.56
CA ASP A 82 -2.46 15.55 -1.55
C ASP A 82 -2.79 14.99 -0.16
N LEU A 83 -1.85 15.10 0.77
CA LEU A 83 -2.08 14.74 2.17
C LEU A 83 -2.95 15.81 2.84
N SER A 84 -4.04 15.40 3.48
CA SER A 84 -4.92 16.30 4.25
C SER A 84 -4.63 16.23 5.74
N SER A 85 -4.48 15.02 6.29
CA SER A 85 -4.20 14.82 7.72
C SER A 85 -3.52 13.48 7.96
N LYS A 86 -2.69 13.44 9.01
CA LYS A 86 -2.07 12.24 9.55
C LYS A 86 -2.15 12.30 11.07
N ARG A 87 -2.72 11.27 11.69
CA ARG A 87 -2.86 11.13 13.15
C ARG A 87 -2.50 9.71 13.55
N GLU A 88 -1.91 9.55 14.73
CA GLU A 88 -1.61 8.24 15.30
C GLU A 88 -1.99 8.25 16.79
N MET A 89 -2.67 7.21 17.25
CA MET A 89 -3.09 7.06 18.64
C MET A 89 -3.25 5.58 18.97
N GLY A 90 -2.58 5.11 20.04
CA GLY A 90 -2.81 3.78 20.62
C GLY A 90 -2.62 2.61 19.66
N GLY A 91 -1.58 2.63 18.81
CA GLY A 91 -1.33 1.56 17.84
C GLY A 91 -2.20 1.63 16.58
N THR A 92 -2.95 2.72 16.39
CA THR A 92 -3.77 2.95 15.20
C THR A 92 -3.40 4.30 14.57
N GLY A 93 -3.09 4.28 13.28
CA GLY A 93 -2.88 5.46 12.46
C GLY A 93 -4.08 5.75 11.56
N TYR A 94 -4.37 7.03 11.35
CA TYR A 94 -5.32 7.50 10.35
C TYR A 94 -4.63 8.48 9.41
N LEU A 95 -4.68 8.20 8.12
CA LEU A 95 -4.13 9.03 7.06
C LEU A 95 -5.26 9.39 6.11
N THR A 96 -5.50 10.68 5.91
CA THR A 96 -6.51 11.16 4.97
C THR A 96 -5.87 12.06 3.93
N GLY A 97 -6.42 12.04 2.73
CA GLY A 97 -5.95 12.88 1.64
C GLY A 97 -6.89 12.88 0.45
N LYS A 98 -6.42 13.44 -0.65
CA LYS A 98 -7.16 13.55 -1.90
C LYS A 98 -6.36 12.94 -3.04
N LEU A 99 -6.93 11.93 -3.70
CA LEU A 99 -6.42 11.37 -4.95
C LEU A 99 -6.88 12.25 -6.11
N LYS A 100 -5.94 12.73 -6.93
CA LYS A 100 -6.21 13.53 -8.13
C LYS A 100 -6.42 12.59 -9.31
N GLY A 101 -7.66 12.33 -9.68
CA GLY A 101 -8.01 11.56 -10.90
C GLY A 101 -8.00 12.42 -12.16
N GLY A 102 -8.30 11.78 -13.29
CA GLY A 102 -8.32 12.44 -14.59
C GLY A 102 -9.44 13.48 -14.72
N SER A 103 -10.67 13.11 -14.37
CA SER A 103 -11.85 13.98 -14.47
C SER A 103 -12.37 14.46 -13.12
N ARG A 104 -12.07 13.75 -12.03
CA ARG A 104 -12.49 14.10 -10.68
C ARG A 104 -11.47 13.66 -9.65
N SER A 105 -11.52 14.27 -8.48
CA SER A 105 -10.72 13.88 -7.32
C SER A 105 -11.54 13.03 -6.35
N TYR A 106 -10.86 12.20 -5.57
CA TYR A 106 -11.47 11.31 -4.58
C TYR A 106 -10.85 11.53 -3.21
N ASN A 107 -11.67 11.49 -2.16
CA ASN A 107 -11.15 11.50 -0.80
C ASN A 107 -10.73 10.08 -0.44
N ILE A 108 -9.50 9.93 0.05
CA ILE A 108 -8.99 8.66 0.55
C ILE A 108 -8.77 8.75 2.05
N THR A 109 -9.20 7.71 2.77
CA THR A 109 -8.93 7.48 4.18
C THR A 109 -8.30 6.10 4.33
N LEU A 110 -7.12 6.07 4.94
CA LEU A 110 -6.41 4.86 5.32
C LEU A 110 -6.45 4.71 6.83
N MET A 111 -6.81 3.50 7.28
CA MET A 111 -6.54 3.07 8.66
C MET A 111 -5.28 2.21 8.65
N LEU A 112 -4.38 2.51 9.57
CA LEU A 112 -3.09 1.87 9.73
C LEU A 112 -3.05 1.17 11.08
N LYS A 113 -2.53 -0.04 11.13
CA LYS A 113 -2.07 -0.66 12.37
C LYS A 113 -0.62 -0.24 12.59
N THR A 114 -0.31 0.34 13.74
CA THR A 114 1.06 0.72 14.10
C THR A 114 1.60 -0.14 15.24
N SER A 115 2.86 -0.55 15.12
CA SER A 115 3.58 -1.34 16.12
C SER A 115 5.03 -0.87 16.17
N GLY A 116 5.38 -0.11 17.20
CA GLY A 116 6.66 0.59 17.26
C GLY A 116 6.79 1.60 16.13
N SER A 117 7.83 1.47 15.31
CA SER A 117 8.06 2.31 14.13
C SER A 117 7.34 1.84 12.86
N THR A 118 6.70 0.67 12.91
CA THR A 118 6.13 0.01 11.72
C THR A 118 4.63 0.29 11.61
N ALA A 119 4.16 0.56 10.41
CA ALA A 119 2.78 0.82 10.04
C ALA A 119 2.38 -0.05 8.84
N SER A 120 1.21 -0.68 8.95
CA SER A 120 0.59 -1.45 7.86
C SER A 120 -0.81 -0.94 7.60
N ILE A 121 -1.21 -0.84 6.33
CA ILE A 121 -2.56 -0.43 5.92
C ILE A 121 -3.50 -1.61 6.11
N VAL A 122 -4.55 -1.41 6.93
CA VAL A 122 -5.59 -2.41 7.21
C VAL A 122 -6.95 -2.01 6.65
N THR A 123 -7.15 -0.74 6.29
CA THR A 123 -8.36 -0.28 5.61
C THR A 123 -8.04 0.77 4.56
N VAL A 124 -8.67 0.65 3.39
CA VAL A 124 -8.65 1.64 2.31
C VAL A 124 -10.10 2.04 2.01
N ARG A 125 -10.44 3.30 2.26
CA ARG A 125 -11.75 3.86 1.91
C ARG A 125 -11.55 5.01 0.94
N ILE A 126 -12.22 4.95 -0.19
CA ILE A 126 -12.21 5.98 -1.22
C ILE A 126 -13.66 6.41 -1.51
N ASN A 127 -13.91 7.72 -1.49
CA ASN A 127 -15.21 8.34 -1.74
C ASN A 127 -15.12 9.43 -2.80
#